data_AF-A0A0L0G8B5-F1
#
_entry.id   AF-A0A0L0G8B5-F1
#
_cell.length_a   1.000
_cell.length_b   1.000
_cell.length_c   1.000
_cell.angle_alpha   90.00
_cell.angle_beta   90.00
_cell.angle_gamma   90.00
#
_symmetry.space_group_name_H-M   'P 1'
#
loop_
_entity.id
_entity.type
_entity.pdbx_description
1 polymer ?
#
loop_
_entity_poly.entity_id
_entity_poly.type
_entity_poly.pdbx_seq_one_letter_code
_entity_poly.pdbx_strand_id
1 'polypeptide(L)'
;DAKSTLSDSDRAYAVGYIEGSLSHLRIQQNINNTVKNMGKLPRHISQFLRDQLLWTRSQVQKNPNDRYWKAVGLVQAQFDGLVQGYRAADGKQDTAHCELGLAYINSNNEVGDLKAHWLQDPTDGVPSRNKFDKEVTTELPVLY
;
A
#
# COMPACT_ATOMS: atom_id res chain seq x y z
N ASP A 1 -0.69 0.15 -37.26
CA ASP A 1 -0.82 0.01 -35.79
C ASP A 1 0.49 -0.44 -35.17
N ALA A 2 1.27 0.48 -34.60
CA ALA A 2 2.47 0.13 -33.86
C ALA A 2 2.07 -0.43 -32.49
N LYS A 3 2.27 -1.73 -32.27
CA LYS A 3 2.19 -2.31 -30.93
C LYS A 3 3.22 -1.61 -30.05
N SER A 4 2.76 -1.04 -28.94
CA SER A 4 3.62 -0.52 -27.88
C SER A 4 4.71 -1.54 -27.51
N THR A 5 5.96 -1.09 -27.43
CA THR A 5 7.12 -1.89 -27.01
C THR A 5 7.24 -2.03 -25.49
N LEU A 6 6.36 -1.37 -24.74
CA LEU A 6 6.36 -1.41 -23.27
C LEU A 6 5.89 -2.76 -22.76
N SER A 7 6.54 -3.26 -21.70
CA SER A 7 6.05 -4.45 -20.99
C SER A 7 4.69 -4.17 -20.33
N ASP A 8 3.91 -5.21 -20.05
CA ASP A 8 2.64 -5.04 -19.33
C ASP A 8 2.84 -4.42 -17.93
N SER A 9 3.96 -4.72 -17.28
CA SER A 9 4.33 -4.10 -16.00
C SER A 9 4.60 -2.60 -16.15
N ASP A 10 5.33 -2.18 -17.19
CA ASP A 10 5.60 -0.76 -17.44
C ASP A 10 4.31 -0.01 -17.78
N ARG A 11 3.40 -0.66 -18.52
CA ARG A 11 2.07 -0.10 -18.83
C ARG A 11 1.23 0.06 -17.56
N ALA A 12 1.18 -0.96 -16.71
CA ALA A 12 0.44 -0.91 -15.45
C ALA A 12 1.00 0.20 -14.54
N TYR A 13 2.32 0.25 -14.41
CA TYR A 13 3.02 1.32 -13.69
C TYR A 13 2.70 2.71 -14.25
N ALA A 14 2.78 2.89 -15.57
CA ALA A 14 2.48 4.18 -16.20
C ALA A 14 1.03 4.62 -15.97
N VAL A 15 0.07 3.70 -16.05
CA VAL A 15 -1.34 3.98 -15.72
C VAL A 15 -1.47 4.47 -14.28
N GLY A 16 -0.87 3.75 -13.33
CA GLY A 16 -0.86 4.17 -11.93
C GLY A 16 -0.24 5.54 -11.74
N TYR A 17 0.91 5.80 -12.36
CA TYR A 17 1.61 7.08 -12.26
C TYR A 17 0.72 8.23 -12.77
N ILE A 18 0.11 8.06 -13.94
CA ILE A 18 -0.78 9.08 -14.52
C ILE A 18 -1.97 9.33 -13.59
N GLU A 19 -2.60 8.28 -13.08
CA GLU A 19 -3.71 8.40 -12.12
C GLU A 19 -3.29 9.16 -10.87
N GLY A 20 -2.17 8.75 -10.26
CA GLY A 20 -1.66 9.36 -9.03
C GLY A 20 -1.34 10.83 -9.20
N SER A 21 -0.71 11.20 -10.31
CA SER A 21 -0.36 12.61 -10.59
C SER A 21 -1.58 13.47 -10.88
N LEU A 22 -2.48 13.02 -11.76
CA LEU A 22 -3.65 13.81 -12.17
C LEU A 22 -4.70 13.93 -11.08
N SER A 23 -4.82 12.93 -10.19
CA SER A 23 -5.86 12.88 -9.17
C SER A 23 -5.37 13.18 -7.74
N HIS A 24 -4.10 13.57 -7.55
CA HIS A 24 -3.48 13.74 -6.23
C HIS A 24 -4.34 14.56 -5.24
N LEU A 25 -4.94 15.68 -5.66
CA LEU A 25 -5.81 16.49 -4.78
C LEU A 25 -7.04 15.71 -4.29
N ARG A 26 -7.64 14.89 -5.15
CA ARG A 26 -8.80 14.05 -4.79
C ARG A 26 -8.40 12.87 -3.93
N ILE A 27 -7.26 12.27 -4.20
CA ILE A 27 -6.67 11.22 -3.35
C ILE A 27 -6.42 11.80 -1.94
N GLN A 28 -5.78 12.97 -1.85
CA GLN A 28 -5.51 13.63 -0.57
C GLN A 28 -6.81 13.93 0.18
N GLN A 29 -7.83 14.46 -0.51
CA GLN A 29 -9.15 14.69 0.08
C GLN A 29 -9.77 13.38 0.60
N ASN A 30 -9.63 12.28 -0.15
CA ASN A 30 -10.16 10.98 0.24
C ASN A 30 -9.44 10.40 1.47
N ILE A 31 -8.10 10.50 1.54
CA ILE A 31 -7.31 10.10 2.70
C ILE A 31 -7.78 10.89 3.93
N ASN A 32 -7.88 12.21 3.82
CA ASN A 32 -8.30 13.08 4.92
C ASN A 32 -9.71 12.73 5.41
N ASN A 33 -10.65 12.49 4.49
CA ASN A 33 -12.02 12.10 4.82
C ASN A 33 -12.07 10.72 5.47
N THR A 34 -11.30 9.76 4.97
CA THR A 34 -11.23 8.40 5.52
C THR A 34 -10.67 8.41 6.95
N VAL A 35 -9.55 9.10 7.17
CA VAL A 35 -8.95 9.26 8.51
C VAL A 35 -9.91 9.97 9.47
N LYS A 36 -10.62 11.00 8.99
CA LYS A 36 -11.63 11.70 9.80
C LYS A 36 -12.78 10.78 10.22
N ASN A 37 -13.24 9.90 9.33
CA ASN A 37 -14.41 9.05 9.57
C ASN A 37 -14.07 7.77 10.36
N MET A 38 -12.90 7.18 10.13
CA MET A 38 -12.51 5.88 10.71
C MET A 38 -11.48 5.99 11.83
N GLY A 39 -11.01 7.21 12.11
CA GLY A 39 -9.93 7.47 13.05
C GLY A 39 -8.56 7.07 12.52
N LYS A 40 -7.54 7.41 13.31
CA LYS A 40 -6.15 7.08 13.02
C LYS A 40 -5.93 5.57 12.93
N LEU A 41 -5.03 5.16 12.05
CA LEU A 41 -4.67 3.75 11.90
C LEU A 41 -3.92 3.27 13.16
N PRO A 42 -4.38 2.23 13.87
CA PRO A 42 -3.65 1.65 14.99
C PRO A 42 -2.29 1.10 14.53
N ARG A 43 -1.26 1.17 15.38
CA ARG A 43 0.12 0.75 15.05
C ARG A 43 0.18 -0.69 14.49
N HIS A 44 -0.58 -1.63 15.07
CA HIS A 44 -0.59 -3.02 14.62
C HIS A 44 -1.21 -3.18 13.21
N ILE A 45 -2.25 -2.41 12.87
CA ILE A 45 -2.83 -2.38 11.52
C ILE A 45 -1.84 -1.78 10.53
N SER A 46 -1.20 -0.67 10.89
CA SER A 46 -0.14 -0.06 10.07
C SER A 46 0.98 -1.05 9.76
N GLN A 47 1.39 -1.82 10.78
CA GLN A 47 2.40 -2.86 10.64
C GLN A 47 1.92 -3.99 9.73
N PHE A 48 0.70 -4.50 9.94
CA PHE A 48 0.10 -5.52 9.08
C PHE A 48 0.03 -5.09 7.61
N LEU A 49 -0.42 -3.86 7.34
CA LEU A 49 -0.47 -3.33 5.97
C LEU A 49 0.92 -3.22 5.34
N ARG A 50 1.96 -2.88 6.11
CA ARG A 50 3.34 -2.89 5.61
C ARG A 50 3.82 -4.31 5.33
N ASP A 51 3.60 -5.22 6.26
CA ASP A 51 4.07 -6.61 6.17
C ASP A 51 3.39 -7.35 5.02
N GLN A 52 2.10 -7.13 4.80
CA GLN A 52 1.42 -7.71 3.64
C GLN A 52 2.02 -7.19 2.33
N LEU A 53 2.36 -5.89 2.25
CA LEU A 53 2.88 -5.31 1.01
C LEU A 53 4.20 -5.99 0.68
N LEU A 54 5.11 -6.04 1.67
CA LEU A 54 6.40 -6.72 1.55
C LEU A 54 6.26 -8.20 1.23
N TRP A 55 5.34 -8.90 1.88
CA TRP A 55 5.06 -10.31 1.61
C TRP A 55 4.59 -10.50 0.16
N THR A 56 3.66 -9.67 -0.31
CA THR A 56 3.13 -9.69 -1.68
C THR A 56 4.25 -9.48 -2.69
N ARG A 57 5.13 -8.47 -2.47
CA ARG A 57 6.32 -8.24 -3.32
C ARG A 57 7.21 -9.48 -3.38
N SER A 58 7.46 -10.10 -2.23
CA SER A 58 8.27 -11.32 -2.13
C SER A 58 7.63 -12.48 -2.91
N GLN A 59 6.30 -12.65 -2.85
CA GLN A 59 5.63 -13.72 -3.57
C GLN A 59 5.65 -13.50 -5.09
N VAL A 60 5.44 -12.27 -5.56
CA VAL A 60 5.57 -11.94 -6.99
C VAL A 60 6.97 -12.27 -7.51
N GLN A 61 8.01 -11.90 -6.77
CA GLN A 61 9.40 -12.18 -7.14
C GLN A 61 9.74 -13.68 -7.14
N LYS A 62 9.22 -14.44 -6.16
CA LYS A 62 9.51 -15.88 -6.03
C LYS A 62 8.77 -16.74 -7.05
N ASN A 63 7.68 -16.25 -7.63
CA ASN A 63 6.81 -17.00 -8.51
C ASN A 63 6.69 -16.37 -9.91
N PRO A 64 7.79 -16.07 -10.62
CA PRO A 64 7.77 -15.26 -11.84
C PRO A 64 7.07 -15.95 -13.02
N ASN A 65 6.87 -17.26 -12.96
CA ASN A 65 6.20 -18.05 -14.01
C ASN A 65 4.74 -18.40 -13.69
N ASP A 66 4.31 -18.19 -12.45
CA ASP A 66 2.95 -18.49 -12.02
C ASP A 66 1.97 -17.43 -12.55
N ARG A 67 0.85 -17.87 -13.14
CA ARG A 67 -0.12 -16.97 -13.79
C ARG A 67 -0.81 -16.05 -12.77
N TYR A 68 -1.10 -16.56 -11.58
CA TYR A 68 -1.73 -15.77 -10.52
C TYR A 68 -0.75 -14.69 -10.04
N TRP A 69 0.49 -15.06 -9.72
CA TRP A 69 1.48 -14.09 -9.25
C TRP A 69 1.92 -13.09 -10.31
N LYS A 70 1.86 -13.44 -11.60
CA LYS A 70 1.98 -12.45 -12.69
C LYS A 70 0.87 -11.41 -12.65
N ALA A 71 -0.39 -11.82 -12.47
CA ALA A 71 -1.51 -10.88 -12.39
C ALA A 71 -1.42 -9.99 -11.14
N VAL A 72 -1.08 -10.56 -9.98
CA VAL A 72 -0.81 -9.79 -8.76
C VAL A 72 0.33 -8.79 -8.98
N GLY A 73 1.40 -9.20 -9.67
CA GLY A 73 2.52 -8.32 -10.03
C GLY A 73 2.10 -7.12 -10.88
N LEU A 74 1.12 -7.26 -11.78
CA LEU A 74 0.59 -6.13 -12.55
C LEU A 74 -0.20 -5.14 -11.66
N VAL A 75 -1.03 -5.65 -10.74
CA VAL A 75 -1.73 -4.81 -9.77
C VAL A 75 -0.74 -4.07 -8.88
N GLN A 76 0.32 -4.76 -8.44
CA GLN A 76 1.38 -4.15 -7.64
C GLN A 76 2.14 -3.09 -8.43
N ALA A 77 2.45 -3.34 -9.72
CA ALA A 77 3.09 -2.34 -10.58
C ALA A 77 2.22 -1.08 -10.75
N GLN A 78 0.91 -1.24 -10.94
CA GLN A 78 -0.01 -0.11 -10.98
C GLN A 78 -0.05 0.64 -9.64
N PHE A 79 -0.07 -0.07 -8.51
CA PHE A 79 -0.02 0.57 -7.19
C PHE A 79 1.30 1.33 -6.96
N ASP A 80 2.44 0.74 -7.33
CA ASP A 80 3.76 1.39 -7.24
C ASP A 80 3.79 2.67 -8.12
N GLY A 81 3.17 2.61 -9.30
CA GLY A 81 2.93 3.77 -10.17
C GLY A 81 2.09 4.85 -9.47
N LEU A 82 0.95 4.47 -8.89
CA LEU A 82 0.05 5.37 -8.17
C LEU A 82 0.76 6.12 -7.05
N VAL A 83 1.55 5.40 -6.24
CA VAL A 83 2.36 5.99 -5.16
C VAL A 83 3.35 7.00 -5.72
N GLN A 84 4.08 6.66 -6.77
CA GLN A 84 5.07 7.58 -7.36
C GLN A 84 4.42 8.79 -8.04
N GLY A 85 3.33 8.58 -8.77
CA GLY A 85 2.58 9.64 -9.42
C GLY A 85 1.98 10.63 -8.43
N TYR A 86 1.40 10.14 -7.34
CA TYR A 86 0.89 10.96 -6.25
C TYR A 86 2.01 11.81 -5.63
N ARG A 87 3.14 11.20 -5.31
CA ARG A 87 4.31 11.90 -4.72
C ARG A 87 4.84 12.99 -5.62
N ALA A 88 4.98 12.71 -6.91
CA ALA A 88 5.49 13.67 -7.88
C ALA A 88 4.61 14.93 -7.96
N ALA A 89 3.30 14.79 -7.77
CA ALA A 89 2.36 15.90 -7.81
C ALA A 89 2.16 16.61 -6.45
N ASP A 90 2.15 15.87 -5.33
CA ASP A 90 1.97 16.42 -3.97
C ASP A 90 3.25 17.13 -3.44
N GLY A 91 4.39 16.97 -4.11
CA GLY A 91 5.67 17.56 -3.71
C GLY A 91 6.26 16.97 -2.41
N LYS A 92 5.65 15.91 -1.88
CA LYS A 92 6.10 15.24 -0.65
C LYS A 92 7.19 14.23 -0.92
N GLN A 93 8.21 14.22 -0.06
CA GLN A 93 9.35 13.31 -0.19
C GLN A 93 9.14 11.96 0.51
N ASP A 94 8.26 11.87 1.52
CA ASP A 94 8.07 10.65 2.31
C ASP A 94 7.25 9.58 1.57
N THR A 95 7.97 8.64 0.93
CA THR A 95 7.39 7.51 0.21
C THR A 95 6.61 6.57 1.11
N ALA A 96 7.12 6.30 2.31
CA ALA A 96 6.55 5.31 3.20
C ALA A 96 5.19 5.78 3.74
N HIS A 97 5.06 7.07 4.01
CA HIS A 97 3.79 7.68 4.40
C HIS A 97 2.76 7.66 3.25
N CYS A 98 3.17 8.01 2.03
CA CYS A 98 2.28 7.96 0.86
C CYS A 98 1.80 6.54 0.55
N GLU A 99 2.70 5.57 0.57
CA GLU A 99 2.39 4.16 0.32
C GLU A 99 1.39 3.63 1.36
N LEU A 100 1.63 3.87 2.65
CA LEU A 100 0.74 3.39 3.69
C LEU A 100 -0.63 4.09 3.66
N GLY A 101 -0.68 5.39 3.37
CA GLY A 101 -1.93 6.11 3.21
C GLY A 101 -2.76 5.60 2.03
N LEU A 102 -2.10 5.34 0.89
CA LEU A 102 -2.73 4.75 -0.28
C LEU A 102 -3.16 3.31 -0.05
N ALA A 103 -2.34 2.49 0.61
CA ALA A 103 -2.71 1.14 1.01
C ALA A 103 -3.93 1.16 1.94
N TYR A 104 -3.98 2.09 2.88
CA TYR A 104 -5.11 2.22 3.79
C TYR A 104 -6.43 2.50 3.05
N ILE A 105 -6.46 3.48 2.13
CA ILE A 105 -7.70 3.78 1.40
C ILE A 105 -8.11 2.68 0.42
N ASN A 106 -7.15 1.91 -0.12
CA ASN A 106 -7.41 0.74 -0.97
C ASN A 106 -7.88 -0.49 -0.16
N SER A 107 -7.61 -0.50 1.14
CA SER A 107 -7.98 -1.59 2.05
C SER A 107 -8.95 -1.14 3.14
N ASN A 108 -9.74 -0.10 2.88
CA ASN A 108 -10.59 0.54 3.89
C ASN A 108 -11.56 -0.48 4.54
N ASN A 109 -12.24 -1.27 3.71
CA ASN A 109 -13.20 -2.26 4.19
C ASN A 109 -12.51 -3.35 5.00
N GLU A 110 -11.39 -3.90 4.49
CA GLU A 110 -10.60 -4.92 5.18
C GLU A 110 -10.07 -4.39 6.51
N VAL A 111 -9.61 -3.14 6.56
CA VAL A 111 -9.19 -2.51 7.81
C VAL A 111 -10.34 -2.37 8.80
N GLY A 112 -11.58 -2.15 8.33
CA GLY A 112 -12.77 -2.18 9.17
C GLY A 112 -12.95 -3.52 9.87
N ASP A 113 -12.84 -4.62 9.12
CA ASP A 113 -12.95 -5.98 9.64
C ASP A 113 -11.79 -6.32 10.59
N LEU A 114 -10.57 -5.97 10.19
CA LEU A 114 -9.37 -6.17 11.02
C LEU A 114 -9.48 -5.42 12.36
N LYS A 115 -9.97 -4.18 12.36
CA LYS A 115 -10.24 -3.43 13.59
C LYS A 115 -11.28 -4.16 14.44
N ALA A 116 -12.36 -4.66 13.85
CA ALA A 116 -13.40 -5.39 14.58
C ALA A 116 -12.89 -6.70 15.19
N HIS A 117 -12.01 -7.43 14.50
CA HIS A 117 -11.36 -8.64 15.00
C HIS A 117 -10.38 -8.35 16.15
N TRP A 118 -9.44 -7.41 15.96
CA TRP A 118 -8.43 -7.10 16.97
C TRP A 118 -8.96 -6.35 18.20
N LEU A 119 -10.15 -5.76 18.12
CA LEU A 119 -10.86 -5.27 19.31
C LEU A 119 -11.38 -6.41 20.20
N GLN A 120 -11.58 -7.61 19.65
CA GLN A 120 -12.08 -8.78 20.38
C GLN A 120 -10.94 -9.56 21.04
N ASP A 121 -9.73 -9.52 20.48
CA ASP A 121 -8.53 -10.08 21.10
C ASP A 121 -7.30 -9.16 20.87
N PRO A 122 -6.98 -8.29 21.85
CA PRO A 122 -5.84 -7.39 21.75
C PRO A 122 -4.47 -8.09 21.78
N THR A 123 -4.43 -9.42 21.99
CA THR A 123 -3.21 -10.23 21.99
C THR A 123 -3.00 -11.03 20.70
N ASP A 124 -4.04 -11.22 19.88
CA ASP A 124 -4.04 -12.01 18.62
C ASP A 124 -3.41 -11.27 17.41
N GLY A 125 -2.62 -10.22 17.66
CA GLY A 125 -2.19 -9.27 16.64
C GLY A 125 -0.75 -8.78 16.73
N VAL A 126 0.03 -9.30 17.66
CA VAL A 126 1.48 -9.15 17.59
C VAL A 126 1.96 -10.39 16.86
N PRO A 127 2.33 -10.33 15.56
CA PRO A 127 3.10 -11.41 14.96
C PRO A 127 4.24 -11.68 15.93
N SER A 128 4.38 -12.93 16.39
CA SER A 128 5.45 -13.27 17.33
C SER A 128 6.74 -12.59 16.86
N ARG A 129 7.33 -11.74 17.70
CA ARG A 129 8.50 -10.87 17.47
C ARG A 129 9.72 -11.52 16.79
N ASN A 130 9.65 -12.80 16.44
CA ASN A 130 10.80 -13.65 16.16
C ASN A 130 10.99 -14.04 14.68
N LYS A 131 10.22 -13.50 13.72
CA LYS A 131 10.48 -13.79 12.29
C LYS A 131 10.66 -12.58 11.35
N PHE A 132 10.24 -11.38 11.75
CA PHE A 132 10.35 -10.18 10.88
C PHE A 132 11.21 -9.04 11.48
N ASP A 133 11.61 -9.13 12.77
CA ASP A 133 12.20 -8.02 13.54
C ASP A 133 13.69 -7.75 13.33
N LYS A 134 14.37 -8.35 12.36
CA LYS A 134 15.81 -8.06 12.22
C LYS A 134 16.14 -6.72 11.56
N GLU A 135 15.19 -5.97 10.99
CA GLU A 135 15.57 -4.80 10.17
C GLU A 135 14.77 -3.49 10.29
N VAL A 136 13.73 -3.34 11.14
CA VAL A 136 12.97 -2.06 11.14
C VAL A 136 12.64 -1.55 12.54
N THR A 137 13.62 -0.89 13.17
CA THR A 137 13.44 -0.11 14.39
C THR A 137 13.44 1.38 14.07
N THR A 138 12.33 1.91 13.58
CA THR A 138 12.06 3.36 13.69
C THR A 138 10.58 3.56 13.98
N GLU A 139 10.29 4.19 15.11
CA GLU A 139 8.94 4.64 15.43
C GLU A 139 8.50 5.66 14.37
N LEU A 140 7.41 5.37 13.66
CA LEU A 140 6.90 6.24 12.61
C LEU A 140 5.79 7.16 13.12
N PRO A 141 5.78 8.41 12.65
CA PRO A 141 4.87 9.43 13.14
C PRO A 141 3.43 9.12 12.73
N VAL A 142 2.54 9.52 13.61
CA VAL A 142 1.10 9.43 13.47
C VAL A 142 0.66 10.12 12.17
N LEU A 143 -0.21 9.48 11.39
CA LEU A 143 -0.90 10.14 10.28
C LEU A 143 -1.65 11.36 10.86
N TYR A 144 -1.20 12.57 10.54
CA TYR A 144 -1.87 13.83 10.88
C TYR A 144 -2.77 14.25 9.72
#